data_AF-A0A6N4VJJ4-F1
#
_entry.id   AF-A0A6N4VJJ4-F1
#
_cell.length_a   1.000
_cell.length_b   1.000
_cell.length_c   1.000
_cell.angle_alpha   90.00
_cell.angle_beta   90.00
_cell.angle_gamma   90.00
#
_symmetry.space_group_name_H-M   'P 1'
#
loop_
_entity.id
_entity.type
_entity.pdbx_description
1 polymer ?
#
loop_
_entity_poly.entity_id
_entity_poly.type
_entity_poly.pdbx_seq_one_letter_code
_entity_poly.pdbx_strand_id
1 'polypeptide(L)'
;MRRMPESQPDKSLHNSAQRGERAGARAAELRVRQAALKAGAGSRRRDAELSAQRAHEAHERARQAHHSAAERHERSGDAHEKAAATHERAAADNIGDPEKHRAAAAEHRIARDADYRGAQADFSAAEDERFEREALGT
;
A
#
# COMPACT_ATOMS: atom_id res chain seq x y z
N MET A 1 42.20 -56.87 -26.60
CA MET A 1 42.49 -55.43 -26.51
C MET A 1 41.56 -54.80 -25.46
N ARG A 2 42.06 -54.51 -24.24
CA ARG A 2 41.31 -53.80 -23.20
C ARG A 2 41.62 -52.30 -23.30
N ARG A 3 40.58 -51.49 -23.46
CA ARG A 3 40.64 -50.02 -23.53
C ARG A 3 40.84 -49.49 -22.09
N MET A 4 41.96 -48.81 -21.83
CA MET A 4 42.21 -48.14 -20.54
C MET A 4 41.31 -46.89 -20.43
N PRO A 5 40.80 -46.53 -19.24
CA PRO A 5 39.98 -45.34 -19.07
C PRO A 5 40.86 -44.08 -19.09
N GLU A 6 40.52 -43.12 -19.95
CA GLU A 6 41.09 -41.78 -19.93
C GLU A 6 40.84 -41.14 -18.56
N SER A 7 41.93 -40.77 -17.88
CA SER A 7 41.90 -39.95 -16.68
C SER A 7 41.26 -38.61 -17.05
N GLN A 8 39.99 -38.41 -16.67
CA GLN A 8 39.35 -37.11 -16.82
C GLN A 8 40.14 -36.12 -15.95
N PRO A 9 40.69 -35.02 -16.53
CA PRO A 9 41.39 -34.02 -15.75
C PRO A 9 40.47 -33.52 -14.65
N ASP A 10 41.02 -33.42 -13.44
CA ASP A 10 40.31 -33.21 -12.18
C ASP A 10 39.42 -31.96 -12.23
N LYS A 11 38.16 -32.17 -12.64
CA LYS A 11 37.12 -31.13 -12.77
C LYS A 11 36.89 -30.41 -11.43
N SER A 12 37.26 -31.02 -10.30
CA SER A 12 37.10 -30.42 -8.98
C SER A 12 38.10 -29.29 -8.73
N LEU A 13 39.35 -29.43 -9.17
CA LEU A 13 40.39 -28.41 -9.06
C LEU A 13 40.13 -27.20 -9.97
N HIS A 14 39.58 -27.44 -11.16
CA HIS A 14 39.18 -26.37 -12.09
C HIS A 14 37.99 -25.56 -11.53
N ASN A 15 37.08 -26.22 -10.80
CA ASN A 15 35.90 -25.60 -10.19
C ASN A 15 36.25 -24.85 -8.90
N SER A 16 37.23 -25.32 -8.12
CA SER A 16 37.73 -24.59 -6.94
C SER A 16 38.53 -23.34 -7.34
N ALA A 17 39.35 -23.42 -8.40
CA ALA A 17 40.05 -22.27 -8.96
C ALA A 17 39.08 -21.19 -9.48
N GLN A 18 38.07 -21.58 -10.27
CA GLN A 18 37.03 -20.64 -10.74
C GLN A 18 36.20 -20.04 -9.60
N ARG A 19 35.94 -20.80 -8.52
CA ARG A 19 35.30 -20.25 -7.31
C ARG A 19 36.19 -19.25 -6.60
N GLY A 20 37.49 -19.53 -6.51
CA GLY A 20 38.49 -18.62 -5.96
C GLY A 20 38.56 -17.30 -6.73
N GLU A 21 38.58 -17.37 -8.07
CA GLU A 21 38.56 -16.17 -8.92
C GLU A 21 37.27 -15.37 -8.77
N ARG A 22 36.10 -16.03 -8.77
CA ARG A 22 34.81 -15.36 -8.54
C ARG A 22 34.73 -14.73 -7.16
N ALA A 23 35.24 -15.40 -6.12
CA ALA A 23 35.30 -14.86 -4.77
C ALA A 23 36.25 -13.66 -4.68
N GLY A 24 37.40 -13.72 -5.35
CA GLY A 24 38.35 -12.62 -5.45
C GLY A 24 37.78 -11.39 -6.15
N ALA A 25 37.13 -11.59 -7.30
CA ALA A 25 36.45 -10.52 -8.04
C ALA A 25 35.34 -9.87 -7.19
N ARG A 26 34.54 -10.70 -6.48
CA ARG A 26 33.49 -10.20 -5.59
C ARG A 26 34.05 -9.42 -4.40
N ALA A 27 35.14 -9.89 -3.79
CA ALA A 27 35.81 -9.19 -2.70
C ALA A 27 36.38 -7.83 -3.15
N ALA A 28 36.95 -7.76 -4.36
CA ALA A 28 37.42 -6.50 -4.93
C ALA A 28 36.28 -5.52 -5.18
N GLU A 29 35.17 -5.98 -5.76
CA GLU A 29 33.96 -5.18 -5.98
C GLU A 29 33.40 -4.61 -4.67
N LEU A 30 33.31 -5.44 -3.63
CA LEU A 30 32.81 -5.02 -2.32
C LEU A 30 33.73 -4.01 -1.64
N ARG A 31 35.06 -4.13 -1.77
CA ARG A 31 36.01 -3.14 -1.25
C ARG A 31 35.85 -1.79 -1.92
N VAL A 32 35.67 -1.75 -3.25
CA VAL A 32 35.42 -0.51 -4.00
C VAL A 32 34.11 0.13 -3.54
N ARG A 33 33.05 -0.67 -3.38
CA ARG A 33 31.76 -0.16 -2.87
C ARG A 33 31.85 0.34 -1.44
N GLN A 34 32.54 -0.37 -0.54
CA GLN A 34 32.77 0.08 0.83
C GLN A 34 33.57 1.37 0.89
N ALA A 35 34.62 1.51 0.05
CA ALA A 35 35.39 2.75 -0.04
C ALA A 35 34.53 3.91 -0.54
N ALA A 36 33.69 3.69 -1.55
CA ALA A 36 32.75 4.70 -2.05
C ALA A 36 31.73 5.11 -0.96
N LEU A 37 31.14 4.16 -0.25
CA LEU A 37 30.21 4.42 0.86
C LEU A 37 30.91 5.20 1.99
N LYS A 38 32.14 4.81 2.36
CA LYS A 38 32.94 5.45 3.42
C LYS A 38 33.41 6.85 3.03
N ALA A 39 33.57 7.12 1.73
CA ALA A 39 33.82 8.44 1.16
C ALA A 39 32.54 9.30 1.03
N GLY A 40 31.41 8.85 1.58
CA GLY A 40 30.14 9.59 1.54
C GLY A 40 29.39 9.48 0.21
N ALA A 41 29.80 8.60 -0.71
CA ALA A 41 29.05 8.32 -1.94
C ALA A 41 27.86 7.36 -1.71
N GLY A 42 27.53 7.07 -0.44
CA GLY A 42 26.32 6.36 -0.02
C GLY A 42 25.13 7.30 0.09
N SER A 43 24.05 6.95 -0.59
CA SER A 43 22.93 7.83 -0.95
C SER A 43 23.43 9.07 -1.70
N ARG A 44 23.44 8.98 -3.03
CA ARG A 44 23.67 10.18 -3.83
C ARG A 44 22.50 11.13 -3.57
N ARG A 45 22.71 12.44 -3.74
CA ARG A 45 21.62 13.43 -3.75
C ARG A 45 20.40 12.96 -4.57
N ARG A 46 20.66 12.27 -5.69
CA ARG A 46 19.66 11.60 -6.53
C ARG A 46 18.80 10.54 -5.83
N ASP A 47 19.36 9.76 -4.91
CA ASP A 47 18.62 8.73 -4.17
C ASP A 47 17.69 9.38 -3.12
N ALA A 48 18.13 10.49 -2.51
CA ALA A 48 17.30 11.30 -1.63
C ALA A 48 16.18 12.02 -2.40
N GLU A 49 16.50 12.64 -3.54
CA GLU A 49 15.53 13.25 -4.47
C GLU A 49 14.48 12.21 -4.94
N LEU A 50 14.92 11.01 -5.35
CA LEU A 50 14.01 9.93 -5.74
C LEU A 50 13.13 9.44 -4.59
N SER A 51 13.67 9.38 -3.37
CA SER A 51 12.91 8.97 -2.18
C SER A 51 11.85 10.02 -1.83
N ALA A 52 12.19 11.31 -1.89
CA ALA A 52 11.25 12.41 -1.70
C ALA A 52 10.14 12.40 -2.76
N GLN A 53 10.50 12.20 -4.03
CA GLN A 53 9.53 12.08 -5.12
C GLN A 53 8.55 10.91 -4.87
N ARG A 54 9.06 9.74 -4.49
CA ARG A 54 8.22 8.57 -4.19
C ARG A 54 7.31 8.78 -2.98
N ALA A 55 7.79 9.49 -1.96
CA ALA A 55 7.00 9.84 -0.78
C ALA A 55 5.84 10.76 -1.18
N HIS A 56 6.11 11.79 -1.99
CA HIS A 56 5.08 12.68 -2.53
C HIS A 56 4.05 11.92 -3.39
N GLU A 57 4.50 11.07 -4.32
CA GLU A 57 3.58 10.26 -5.13
C GLU A 57 2.75 9.28 -4.28
N ALA A 58 3.32 8.72 -3.20
CA ALA A 58 2.58 7.86 -2.29
C ALA A 58 1.52 8.64 -1.51
N HIS A 59 1.85 9.86 -1.09
CA HIS A 59 0.90 10.77 -0.45
C HIS A 59 -0.27 11.11 -1.38
N GLU A 60 -0.01 11.51 -2.62
CA GLU A 60 -1.06 11.81 -3.59
C GLU A 60 -1.98 10.61 -3.85
N ARG A 61 -1.42 9.40 -3.95
CA ARG A 61 -2.22 8.18 -4.08
C ARG A 61 -3.06 7.91 -2.83
N ALA A 62 -2.53 8.14 -1.63
CA ALA A 62 -3.28 7.99 -0.39
C ALA A 62 -4.43 8.99 -0.30
N ARG A 63 -4.19 10.25 -0.63
CA ARG A 63 -5.21 11.31 -0.70
C ARG A 63 -6.35 10.94 -1.67
N GLN A 64 -6.00 10.49 -2.88
CA GLN A 64 -7.00 10.04 -3.86
C GLN A 64 -7.80 8.84 -3.35
N ALA A 65 -7.16 7.90 -2.66
CA ALA A 65 -7.83 6.74 -2.07
C ALA A 65 -8.83 7.17 -0.99
N HIS A 66 -8.45 8.10 -0.12
CA HIS A 66 -9.35 8.65 0.90
C HIS A 66 -10.54 9.39 0.27
N HIS A 67 -10.34 10.26 -0.73
CA HIS A 67 -11.48 10.87 -1.43
C HIS A 67 -12.42 9.82 -2.04
N SER A 68 -11.87 8.81 -2.72
CA SER A 68 -12.71 7.75 -3.29
C SER A 68 -13.45 6.93 -2.23
N ALA A 69 -12.85 6.73 -1.05
CA ALA A 69 -13.49 6.05 0.07
C ALA A 69 -14.62 6.90 0.66
N ALA A 70 -14.39 8.21 0.81
CA ALA A 70 -15.42 9.15 1.27
C ALA A 70 -16.65 9.13 0.36
N GLU A 71 -16.46 9.23 -0.96
CA GLU A 71 -17.57 9.15 -1.94
C GLU A 71 -18.35 7.82 -1.88
N ARG A 72 -17.69 6.71 -1.51
CA ARG A 72 -18.35 5.40 -1.38
C ARG A 72 -19.17 5.35 -0.10
N HIS A 73 -18.64 5.88 1.00
CA HIS A 73 -19.36 6.02 2.24
C HIS A 73 -20.60 6.91 2.07
N GLU A 74 -20.49 8.07 1.41
CA GLU A 74 -21.66 8.92 1.12
C GLU A 74 -22.74 8.17 0.33
N ARG A 75 -22.36 7.49 -0.75
CA ARG A 75 -23.29 6.69 -1.55
C ARG A 75 -23.94 5.55 -0.77
N SER A 76 -23.21 4.92 0.15
CA SER A 76 -23.73 3.88 1.03
C SER A 76 -24.73 4.46 2.05
N GLY A 77 -24.40 5.61 2.63
CA GLY A 77 -25.30 6.36 3.51
C GLY A 77 -26.61 6.73 2.81
N ASP A 78 -26.54 7.27 1.59
CA ASP A 78 -27.72 7.59 0.77
C ASP A 78 -28.60 6.34 0.52
N ALA A 79 -27.97 5.18 0.30
CA ALA A 79 -28.69 3.93 0.08
C ALA A 79 -29.41 3.46 1.35
N HIS A 80 -28.74 3.56 2.51
CA HIS A 80 -29.36 3.27 3.80
C HIS A 80 -30.51 4.24 4.12
N GLU A 81 -30.37 5.52 3.80
CA GLU A 81 -31.46 6.49 3.97
C GLU A 81 -32.70 6.15 3.13
N LYS A 82 -32.50 5.79 1.86
CA LYS A 82 -33.59 5.33 0.97
C LYS A 82 -34.25 4.05 1.47
N ALA A 83 -33.46 3.12 2.00
CA ALA A 83 -33.98 1.88 2.58
C ALA A 83 -34.81 2.16 3.85
N ALA A 84 -34.33 3.03 4.74
CA ALA A 84 -35.08 3.47 5.91
C ALA A 84 -36.43 4.10 5.53
N ALA A 85 -36.42 5.04 4.58
CA ALA A 85 -37.62 5.68 4.08
C ALA A 85 -38.64 4.68 3.49
N THR A 86 -38.14 3.65 2.78
CA THR A 86 -38.99 2.59 2.23
C THR A 86 -39.68 1.79 3.33
N HIS A 87 -38.93 1.42 4.38
CA HIS A 87 -39.50 0.71 5.53
C HIS A 87 -40.48 1.57 6.32
N GLU A 88 -40.18 2.85 6.54
CA GLU A 88 -41.09 3.78 7.22
C GLU A 88 -42.41 3.92 6.46
N ARG A 89 -42.36 4.00 5.13
CA ARG A 89 -43.54 4.03 4.30
C ARG A 89 -44.36 2.73 4.42
N ALA A 90 -43.71 1.57 4.37
CA ALA A 90 -44.39 0.29 4.55
C ALA A 90 -45.08 0.20 5.93
N ALA A 91 -44.44 0.69 6.99
CA ALA A 91 -45.03 0.76 8.32
C ALA A 91 -46.23 1.72 8.38
N ALA A 92 -46.15 2.88 7.73
CA ALA A 92 -47.24 3.87 7.68
C ALA A 92 -48.46 3.35 6.89
N ASP A 93 -48.20 2.64 5.80
CA ASP A 93 -49.21 2.04 4.93
C ASP A 93 -49.76 0.71 5.50
N ASN A 94 -49.28 0.27 6.67
CA ASN A 94 -49.60 -1.02 7.32
C ASN A 94 -49.38 -2.24 6.41
N ILE A 95 -48.36 -2.18 5.55
CA ILE A 95 -47.95 -3.29 4.70
C ILE A 95 -47.06 -4.21 5.55
N GLY A 96 -47.49 -5.46 5.76
CA GLY A 96 -46.74 -6.41 6.58
C GLY A 96 -46.82 -6.09 8.07
N ASP A 97 -45.72 -6.30 8.79
CA ASP A 97 -45.60 -6.06 10.24
C ASP A 97 -44.98 -4.67 10.49
N PRO A 98 -45.76 -3.68 10.98
CA PRO A 98 -45.28 -2.30 11.14
C PRO A 98 -44.13 -2.17 12.14
N GLU A 99 -44.09 -2.99 13.20
CA GLU A 99 -43.03 -2.92 14.20
C GLU A 99 -41.70 -3.40 13.62
N LYS A 100 -41.72 -4.48 12.83
CA LYS A 100 -40.53 -4.96 12.12
C LYS A 100 -40.00 -3.93 11.12
N HIS A 101 -40.88 -3.25 10.41
CA HIS A 101 -40.48 -2.20 9.50
C HIS A 101 -39.88 -0.99 10.23
N ARG A 102 -40.44 -0.56 11.37
CA ARG A 102 -39.84 0.50 12.19
C ARG A 102 -38.47 0.12 12.72
N ALA A 103 -38.30 -1.12 13.18
CA ALA A 103 -37.00 -1.63 13.62
C ALA A 103 -35.97 -1.62 12.49
N ALA A 104 -36.32 -2.15 11.31
CA ALA A 104 -35.44 -2.16 10.15
C ALA A 104 -35.06 -0.73 9.68
N ALA A 105 -36.01 0.21 9.71
CA ALA A 105 -35.72 1.61 9.41
C ALA A 105 -34.72 2.22 10.40
N ALA A 106 -34.85 1.92 11.70
CA ALA A 106 -33.91 2.38 12.71
C ALA A 106 -32.50 1.80 12.50
N GLU A 107 -32.39 0.51 12.17
CA GLU A 107 -31.10 -0.12 11.85
C GLU A 107 -30.42 0.55 10.64
N HIS A 108 -31.19 0.82 9.58
CA HIS A 108 -30.66 1.54 8.42
C HIS A 108 -30.21 2.96 8.74
N ARG A 109 -30.92 3.70 9.61
CA ARG A 109 -30.47 5.04 10.04
C ARG A 109 -29.15 4.97 10.82
N ILE A 110 -28.97 3.96 11.68
CA ILE A 110 -27.70 3.75 12.39
C ILE A 110 -26.56 3.48 11.39
N ALA A 111 -26.81 2.64 10.39
CA ALA A 111 -25.83 2.34 9.34
C ALA A 111 -25.50 3.57 8.49
N ARG A 112 -26.51 4.35 8.08
CA ARG A 112 -26.35 5.64 7.40
C ARG A 112 -25.45 6.59 8.20
N ASP A 113 -25.70 6.75 9.49
CA ASP A 113 -24.93 7.65 10.35
C ASP A 113 -23.49 7.16 10.55
N ALA A 114 -23.26 5.85 10.50
CA ALA A 114 -21.90 5.29 10.50
C ALA A 114 -21.18 5.61 9.17
N ASP A 115 -21.85 5.44 8.04
CA ASP A 115 -21.31 5.74 6.72
C ASP A 115 -20.99 7.23 6.55
N TYR A 116 -21.90 8.14 6.89
CA TYR A 116 -21.62 9.58 6.82
C TYR A 116 -20.45 10.01 7.73
N ARG A 117 -20.28 9.37 8.89
CA ARG A 117 -19.09 9.59 9.73
C ARG A 117 -17.82 9.04 9.08
N GLY A 118 -17.89 7.87 8.44
CA GLY A 118 -16.80 7.32 7.63
C GLY A 118 -16.39 8.26 6.52
N ALA A 119 -17.36 8.81 5.78
CA ALA A 119 -17.12 9.78 4.72
C ALA A 119 -16.40 11.04 5.24
N GLN A 120 -16.86 11.60 6.36
CA GLN A 120 -16.22 12.76 6.97
C GLN A 120 -14.78 12.46 7.43
N ALA A 121 -14.56 11.28 8.01
CA ALA A 121 -13.22 10.86 8.44
C ALA A 121 -12.25 10.73 7.25
N ASP A 122 -12.68 10.08 6.17
CA ASP A 122 -11.87 9.93 4.96
C ASP A 122 -11.63 11.28 4.27
N PHE A 123 -12.64 12.15 4.17
CA PHE A 123 -12.44 13.50 3.65
C PHE A 123 -11.43 14.28 4.49
N SER A 124 -11.51 14.18 5.81
CA SER A 124 -10.57 14.86 6.72
C SER A 124 -9.15 14.29 6.60
N ALA A 125 -9.01 12.99 6.35
CA ALA A 125 -7.72 12.35 6.12
C ALA A 125 -7.11 12.73 4.75
N ALA A 126 -7.95 12.93 3.73
CA ALA A 126 -7.51 13.42 2.42
C ALA A 126 -6.99 14.87 2.46
N GLU A 127 -7.57 15.69 3.34
CA GLU A 127 -7.24 17.11 3.49
C GLU A 127 -6.24 17.38 4.64
N ASP A 128 -5.68 16.34 5.27
CA ASP A 128 -4.72 16.53 6.37
C ASP A 128 -3.40 17.15 5.85
N GLU A 129 -3.30 18.47 6.01
CA GLU A 129 -2.14 19.29 5.64
C GLU A 129 -0.83 18.91 6.34
N ARG A 130 -0.83 18.03 7.36
CA ARG A 130 0.39 17.69 8.11
C ARG A 130 1.51 17.18 7.20
N PHE A 131 1.19 16.47 6.13
CA PHE A 131 2.19 16.02 5.17
C PHE A 131 2.66 17.15 4.22
N GLU A 132 1.75 18.05 3.84
CA GLU A 132 2.08 19.24 3.02
C GLU A 132 3.08 20.15 3.75
N ARG A 133 2.87 20.37 5.06
CA ARG A 133 3.78 21.18 5.90
C ARG A 133 5.14 20.52 6.13
N GLU A 134 5.18 19.22 6.40
CA GLU A 134 6.44 18.48 6.54
C GLU A 134 7.25 18.38 5.23
N ALA A 135 6.58 18.29 4.07
CA ALA A 135 7.24 18.29 2.77
C ALA A 135 7.81 19.67 2.38
N LEU A 136 7.19 20.76 2.83
CA LEU A 136 7.61 22.13 2.55
C LEU A 136 8.61 22.71 3.56
N GLY A 137 8.88 22.03 4.68
CA GLY A 137 9.91 22.43 5.64
C GLY A 137 9.65 23.79 6.32
N THR A 138 8.37 24.15 6.49
CA THR A 138 7.91 25.37 7.19
C THR A 138 7.06 25.02 8.40
#